data_AF-A0A7G7KIS8-F1
#
_entry.id   AF-A0A7G7KIS8-F1
#
_cell.length_a   1.000
_cell.length_b   1.000
_cell.length_c   1.000
_cell.angle_alpha   90.00
_cell.angle_beta   90.00
_cell.angle_gamma   90.00
#
_symmetry.space_group_name_H-M   'P 1'
#
loop_
_entity.id
_entity.type
_entity.pdbx_description
1 polymer ?
#
loop_
_entity_poly.entity_id
_entity_poly.type
_entity_poly.pdbx_seq_one_letter_code
_entity_poly.pdbx_strand_id
1 'polypeptide(L)'
;MASSLSRQQPVHFIGIGGIGMSALALILAERGFRVSGSEPKRTPIVQRLIDQGIQVLDSQVASTIDRLIAASEPAPLVVVSTAIPANNPEFAAARAHGLSIWHRSDVLAALIADQPSIAVAGSHGKTTTSTVITTLLAAAGEDPTAVIGGVVPCFGSNGHAGTGRFLVAEADESDGSLVKFEAELGVITNLELDHTDHYKNLEDLIATMGRFAQGCGRLLANHDDPILREHFQAAAWWSVQRSEGVDFAALPVALDGDRTIADFYEAGEPIGQITLPLPGLHNLSNVTAALAACRLAGVSFDQLKQGLEQLQAPGRRFDFRGDWQGRQIVDDYAHHPSEVRATLSMARLMLNSGRSPLPRAPQRLMVVFQPHRFSRTQEFLEEFAAALTLADCVLLAPVYSAGEAPIADVNSHALASSLHRLAPERPVLVADSLEELTVLVQEHSRPDDLVLAMGAGDVNSLWSRLADDSSSSKASCRSPLAA
;
A
#
# COMPACT_ATOMS: atom_id res chain seq x y z
N MET A 1 -22.10 -2.18 19.13
CA MET A 1 -21.78 -0.88 19.77
C MET A 1 -20.29 -0.84 19.97
N ALA A 2 -19.57 -0.18 19.06
CA ALA A 2 -18.15 0.08 19.23
C ALA A 2 -17.90 0.83 20.55
N SER A 3 -16.87 0.42 21.29
CA SER A 3 -16.44 1.13 22.49
C SER A 3 -15.92 2.52 22.11
N SER A 4 -16.40 3.57 22.78
CA SER A 4 -15.98 4.96 22.50
C SER A 4 -14.71 5.32 23.27
N LEU A 5 -13.81 6.07 22.63
CA LEU A 5 -12.64 6.65 23.29
C LEU A 5 -13.04 7.82 24.20
N SER A 6 -12.49 7.90 25.41
CA SER A 6 -12.70 9.03 26.32
C SER A 6 -11.48 9.95 26.33
N ARG A 7 -11.67 11.25 26.05
CA ARG A 7 -10.58 12.25 26.08
C ARG A 7 -9.94 12.42 27.47
N GLN A 8 -10.66 12.05 28.53
CA GLN A 8 -10.13 12.11 29.90
C GLN A 8 -9.20 10.92 30.20
N GLN A 9 -9.30 9.82 29.46
CA GLN A 9 -8.47 8.65 29.66
C GLN A 9 -7.18 8.76 28.85
N PRO A 10 -6.00 8.71 29.50
CA PRO A 10 -4.73 8.67 28.77
C PRO A 10 -4.61 7.40 27.94
N VAL A 11 -3.89 7.48 26.82
CA VAL A 11 -3.67 6.35 25.91
C VAL A 11 -2.18 6.08 25.82
N HIS A 12 -1.77 4.83 26.06
CA HIS A 12 -0.39 4.39 25.97
C HIS A 12 -0.22 3.32 24.89
N PHE A 13 0.60 3.60 23.87
CA PHE A 13 0.88 2.69 22.76
C PHE A 13 2.16 1.88 23.01
N ILE A 14 2.06 0.56 23.03
CA ILE A 14 3.24 -0.33 23.05
C ILE A 14 3.65 -0.62 21.60
N GLY A 15 4.87 -0.25 21.22
CA GLY A 15 5.34 -0.30 19.82
C GLY A 15 4.79 0.87 18.98
N ILE A 16 4.86 2.08 19.53
CA ILE A 16 4.29 3.28 18.91
C ILE A 16 4.95 3.64 17.56
N GLY A 17 6.15 3.14 17.28
CA GLY A 17 6.89 3.42 16.04
C GLY A 17 6.38 2.68 14.80
N GLY A 18 5.45 1.73 14.94
CA GLY A 18 4.83 1.05 13.80
C GLY A 18 4.01 2.01 12.93
N ILE A 19 3.93 1.75 11.62
CA ILE A 19 3.27 2.67 10.67
C ILE A 19 1.80 2.95 11.04
N GLY A 20 1.01 1.91 11.32
CA GLY A 20 -0.38 2.07 11.77
C GLY A 20 -0.51 2.60 13.20
N MET A 21 0.43 2.27 14.09
CA MET A 21 0.41 2.72 15.49
C MET A 21 0.68 4.23 15.60
N SER A 22 1.70 4.71 14.88
CA SER A 22 2.10 6.11 14.87
C SER A 22 1.03 7.03 14.30
N ALA A 23 0.34 6.62 13.21
CA ALA A 23 -0.77 7.38 12.65
C ALA A 23 -1.91 7.56 13.67
N LEU A 24 -2.32 6.47 14.34
CA LEU A 24 -3.37 6.53 15.36
C LEU A 24 -2.94 7.39 16.55
N ALA A 25 -1.70 7.22 17.03
CA ALA A 25 -1.18 8.00 18.15
C ALA A 25 -1.12 9.50 17.84
N LEU A 26 -0.66 9.87 16.63
CA LEU A 26 -0.63 11.25 16.16
C LEU A 26 -2.04 11.86 16.12
N ILE A 27 -2.99 11.16 15.52
CA ILE A 27 -4.37 11.64 15.40
C ILE A 27 -5.02 11.85 16.76
N LEU A 28 -4.82 10.90 17.70
CA LEU A 28 -5.34 11.06 19.05
C LEU A 28 -4.68 12.27 19.75
N ALA A 29 -3.37 12.46 19.62
CA ALA A 29 -2.68 13.61 20.21
C ALA A 29 -3.21 14.94 19.64
N GLU A 30 -3.37 15.04 18.33
CA GLU A 30 -3.92 16.22 17.64
C GLU A 30 -5.39 16.50 18.03
N ARG A 31 -6.17 15.44 18.30
CA ARG A 31 -7.54 15.55 18.85
C ARG A 31 -7.58 15.86 20.35
N GLY A 32 -6.43 16.08 20.98
CA GLY A 32 -6.29 16.52 22.37
C GLY A 32 -6.29 15.39 23.41
N PHE A 33 -6.10 14.13 23.00
CA PHE A 33 -5.89 13.04 23.94
C PHE A 33 -4.50 13.11 24.57
N ARG A 34 -4.36 12.64 25.81
CA ARG A 34 -3.05 12.44 26.44
C ARG A 34 -2.44 11.15 25.93
N VAL A 35 -1.54 11.27 24.96
CA VAL A 35 -0.90 10.11 24.30
C VAL A 35 0.53 9.94 24.79
N SER A 36 0.91 8.69 25.04
CA SER A 36 2.29 8.27 25.26
C SER A 36 2.54 6.94 24.56
N GLY A 37 3.79 6.50 24.46
CA GLY A 37 4.10 5.17 23.98
C GLY A 37 5.52 4.71 24.28
N SER A 38 5.82 3.48 23.91
CA SER A 38 7.13 2.87 24.05
C SER A 38 7.61 2.30 22.71
N GLU A 39 8.85 2.59 22.33
CA GLU A 39 9.50 2.07 21.13
C GLU A 39 11.03 2.03 21.34
N PRO A 40 11.63 0.83 21.45
CA PRO A 40 13.07 0.69 21.63
C PRO A 40 13.91 1.23 20.46
N LYS A 41 13.36 1.21 19.23
CA LYS A 41 14.08 1.66 18.04
C LYS A 41 13.80 3.13 17.73
N ARG A 42 14.83 3.98 17.76
CA ARG A 42 14.69 5.36 17.26
C ARG A 42 14.63 5.37 15.73
N THR A 43 13.47 5.75 15.20
CA THR A 43 13.22 5.91 13.76
C THR A 43 12.77 7.33 13.45
N PRO A 44 12.78 7.78 12.18
CA PRO A 44 12.22 9.08 11.80
C PRO A 44 10.75 9.25 12.22
N ILE A 45 9.97 8.16 12.21
CA ILE A 45 8.57 8.15 12.67
C ILE A 45 8.50 8.47 14.17
N VAL A 46 9.32 7.80 14.99
CA VAL A 46 9.39 8.05 16.44
C VAL A 46 9.83 9.48 16.72
N GLN A 47 10.83 9.99 16.00
CA GLN A 47 11.29 11.36 16.17
C GLN A 47 10.16 12.36 15.88
N ARG A 48 9.38 12.14 14.82
CA ARG A 48 8.23 12.99 14.48
C ARG A 48 7.17 13.01 15.59
N LEU A 49 6.88 11.87 16.21
CA LEU A 49 5.93 11.82 17.34
C LEU A 49 6.44 12.65 18.52
N ILE A 50 7.73 12.55 18.84
CA ILE A 50 8.37 13.36 19.89
C ILE A 50 8.30 14.85 19.56
N ASP A 51 8.58 15.23 18.31
CA ASP A 51 8.52 16.63 17.86
C ASP A 51 7.08 17.20 17.95
N GLN A 52 6.06 16.35 17.88
CA GLN A 52 4.65 16.67 18.12
C GLN A 52 4.25 16.67 19.61
N GLY A 53 5.22 16.55 20.52
CA GLY A 53 5.01 16.61 21.96
C GLY A 53 4.51 15.29 22.59
N ILE A 54 4.50 14.19 21.84
CA ILE A 54 4.12 12.88 22.37
C ILE A 54 5.28 12.30 23.18
N GLN A 55 4.99 11.83 24.40
CA GLN A 55 6.00 11.18 25.23
C GLN A 55 6.28 9.76 24.70
N VAL A 56 7.49 9.54 24.19
CA VAL A 56 7.95 8.20 23.74
C VAL A 56 9.09 7.70 24.63
N LEU A 57 8.90 6.51 25.19
CA LEU A 57 9.87 5.79 26.02
C LEU A 57 10.73 4.87 25.15
N ASP A 58 12.03 4.81 25.40
CA ASP A 58 13.02 4.02 24.65
C ASP A 58 13.21 2.58 25.18
N SER A 59 12.38 2.17 26.14
CA SER A 59 12.41 0.84 26.73
C SER A 59 10.99 0.35 26.99
N GLN A 60 10.82 -0.97 26.93
CA GLN A 60 9.56 -1.66 27.22
C GLN A 60 9.72 -2.49 28.49
N VAL A 61 9.45 -1.87 29.64
CA VAL A 61 9.65 -2.48 30.97
C VAL A 61 8.36 -2.44 31.79
N ALA A 62 8.12 -3.48 32.61
CA ALA A 62 6.89 -3.59 33.41
C ALA A 62 6.62 -2.34 34.27
N SER A 63 7.67 -1.74 34.85
CA SER A 63 7.57 -0.54 35.70
C SER A 63 7.11 0.72 34.96
N THR A 64 7.06 0.72 33.63
CA THR A 64 6.37 1.77 32.86
C THR A 64 4.89 1.80 33.22
N ILE A 65 4.24 0.64 33.26
CA ILE A 65 2.80 0.55 33.54
C ILE A 65 2.49 1.04 34.96
N ASP A 66 3.28 0.63 35.95
CA ASP A 66 3.15 1.10 37.33
C ASP A 66 3.21 2.63 37.41
N ARG A 67 4.19 3.24 36.71
CA ARG A 67 4.35 4.69 36.67
C ARG A 67 3.17 5.39 36.01
N LEU A 68 2.64 4.85 34.91
CA LEU A 68 1.50 5.43 34.21
C LEU A 68 0.24 5.39 35.07
N ILE A 69 -0.02 4.26 35.77
CA ILE A 69 -1.13 4.14 36.71
C ILE A 69 -1.00 5.18 37.84
N ALA A 70 0.19 5.33 38.42
CA ALA A 70 0.42 6.29 39.48
C ALA A 70 0.32 7.77 39.02
N ALA A 71 0.51 8.04 37.73
CA ALA A 71 0.56 9.39 37.18
C ALA A 71 -0.79 9.94 36.70
N SER A 72 -1.84 9.11 36.60
CA SER A 72 -3.11 9.55 36.04
C SER A 72 -4.33 8.82 36.60
N GLU A 73 -5.41 9.59 36.81
CA GLU A 73 -6.77 9.06 36.99
C GLU A 73 -7.68 9.68 35.91
N PRO A 74 -8.44 8.86 35.13
CA PRO A 74 -8.51 7.40 35.19
C PRO A 74 -7.23 6.72 34.67
N ALA A 75 -7.07 5.43 35.00
CA ALA A 75 -5.96 4.60 34.53
C ALA A 75 -5.90 4.54 32.99
N PRO A 76 -4.70 4.44 32.39
CA PRO A 76 -4.54 4.55 30.95
C PRO A 76 -5.19 3.38 30.21
N LEU A 77 -5.68 3.67 29.01
CA LEU A 77 -5.95 2.67 27.98
C LEU A 77 -4.62 2.25 27.35
N VAL A 78 -4.33 0.96 27.28
CA VAL A 78 -3.14 0.43 26.61
C VAL A 78 -3.51 -0.03 25.21
N VAL A 79 -2.76 0.40 24.20
CA VAL A 79 -2.96 0.03 22.80
C VAL A 79 -1.80 -0.83 22.32
N VAL A 80 -2.11 -1.97 21.70
CA VAL A 80 -1.15 -2.92 21.16
C VAL A 80 -1.44 -3.22 19.69
N SER A 81 -0.42 -3.68 18.95
CA SER A 81 -0.58 -4.26 17.62
C SER A 81 -0.31 -5.77 17.64
N THR A 82 -0.63 -6.46 16.55
CA THR A 82 -0.28 -7.87 16.32
C THR A 82 1.20 -8.17 16.49
N ALA A 83 2.09 -7.18 16.31
CA ALA A 83 3.53 -7.33 16.47
C ALA A 83 4.00 -7.41 17.94
N ILE A 84 3.15 -7.07 18.91
CA ILE A 84 3.51 -7.09 20.33
C ILE A 84 3.29 -8.50 20.90
N PRO A 85 4.36 -9.23 21.29
CA PRO A 85 4.22 -10.59 21.79
C PRO A 85 3.63 -10.61 23.21
N ALA A 86 2.96 -11.69 23.58
CA ALA A 86 2.30 -11.83 24.87
C ALA A 86 3.26 -11.74 26.09
N ASN A 87 4.55 -12.02 25.88
CA ASN A 87 5.59 -11.91 26.91
C ASN A 87 6.26 -10.52 26.97
N ASN A 88 5.77 -9.54 26.20
CA ASN A 88 6.25 -8.17 26.30
C ASN A 88 6.04 -7.65 27.74
N PRO A 89 7.07 -7.08 28.40
CA PRO A 89 6.97 -6.71 29.81
C PRO A 89 5.87 -5.69 30.14
N GLU A 90 5.64 -4.70 29.28
CA GLU A 90 4.57 -3.71 29.46
C GLU A 90 3.21 -4.34 29.24
N PHE A 91 3.07 -5.17 28.21
CA PHE A 91 1.80 -5.83 27.91
C PHE A 91 1.40 -6.82 29.03
N ALA A 92 2.35 -7.60 29.53
CA ALA A 92 2.13 -8.52 30.65
C ALA A 92 1.74 -7.78 31.93
N ALA A 93 2.40 -6.66 32.23
CA ALA A 93 2.07 -5.81 33.38
C ALA A 93 0.67 -5.19 33.24
N ALA A 94 0.34 -4.62 32.08
CA ALA A 94 -0.99 -4.06 31.81
C ALA A 94 -2.11 -5.08 32.06
N ARG A 95 -1.90 -6.34 31.63
CA ARG A 95 -2.83 -7.44 31.92
C ARG A 95 -2.91 -7.77 33.40
N ALA A 96 -1.77 -7.84 34.09
CA ALA A 96 -1.73 -8.14 35.52
C ALA A 96 -2.45 -7.09 36.37
N HIS A 97 -2.38 -5.81 35.97
CA HIS A 97 -3.09 -4.70 36.62
C HIS A 97 -4.55 -4.55 36.16
N GLY A 98 -5.04 -5.39 35.25
CA GLY A 98 -6.42 -5.34 34.76
C GLY A 98 -6.75 -4.06 33.99
N LEU A 99 -5.76 -3.44 33.32
CA LEU A 99 -6.00 -2.27 32.49
C LEU A 99 -6.89 -2.59 31.30
N SER A 100 -7.57 -1.56 30.77
CA SER A 100 -8.21 -1.69 29.46
C SER A 100 -7.12 -1.82 28.40
N ILE A 101 -7.21 -2.86 27.57
CA ILE A 101 -6.25 -3.11 26.50
C ILE A 101 -7.02 -3.22 25.20
N TRP A 102 -6.69 -2.37 24.25
CA TRP A 102 -7.27 -2.36 22.90
C TRP A 102 -6.22 -2.77 21.88
N HIS A 103 -6.66 -3.48 20.85
CA HIS A 103 -5.87 -3.65 19.65
C HIS A 103 -5.89 -2.35 18.83
N ARG A 104 -4.87 -2.11 18.00
CA ARG A 104 -4.83 -0.97 17.06
C ARG A 104 -6.12 -0.83 16.24
N SER A 105 -6.73 -1.96 15.86
CA SER A 105 -7.96 -1.98 15.07
C SER A 105 -9.19 -1.58 15.88
N ASP A 106 -9.19 -1.73 17.21
CA ASP A 106 -10.27 -1.22 18.06
C ASP A 106 -10.24 0.31 18.14
N VAL A 107 -9.03 0.89 18.21
CA VAL A 107 -8.84 2.34 18.16
C VAL A 107 -9.29 2.90 16.81
N LEU A 108 -8.89 2.26 15.70
CA LEU A 108 -9.33 2.65 14.37
C LEU A 108 -10.85 2.53 14.20
N ALA A 109 -11.45 1.43 14.67
CA ALA A 109 -12.89 1.24 14.65
C ALA A 109 -13.63 2.35 15.42
N ALA A 110 -13.12 2.74 16.60
CA ALA A 110 -13.69 3.83 17.37
C ALA A 110 -13.59 5.18 16.64
N LEU A 111 -12.48 5.45 15.93
CA LEU A 111 -12.33 6.67 15.13
C LEU A 111 -13.29 6.68 13.92
N ILE A 112 -13.43 5.55 13.22
CA ILE A 112 -14.34 5.38 12.08
C ILE A 112 -15.80 5.61 12.49
N ALA A 113 -16.18 5.16 13.69
CA ALA A 113 -17.55 5.31 14.20
C ALA A 113 -17.84 6.72 14.78
N ASP A 114 -16.81 7.49 15.16
CA ASP A 114 -16.96 8.81 15.80
C ASP A 114 -17.20 9.95 14.78
N GLN A 115 -17.04 9.69 13.48
CA GLN A 115 -17.09 10.69 12.42
C GLN A 115 -17.60 10.10 11.10
N PRO A 116 -18.34 10.85 10.25
CA PRO A 116 -18.64 10.44 8.88
C PRO A 116 -17.40 9.91 8.17
N SER A 117 -17.43 8.65 7.75
CA SER A 117 -16.21 7.94 7.37
C SER A 117 -16.33 7.18 6.06
N ILE A 118 -15.23 7.18 5.32
CA ILE A 118 -15.01 6.41 4.10
C ILE A 118 -13.93 5.37 4.38
N ALA A 119 -14.30 4.10 4.42
CA ALA A 119 -13.36 2.99 4.66
C ALA A 119 -13.11 2.21 3.35
N VAL A 120 -11.85 2.07 2.97
CA VAL A 120 -11.45 1.43 1.70
C VAL A 120 -10.81 0.07 1.95
N ALA A 121 -11.46 -0.99 1.47
CA ALA A 121 -11.03 -2.37 1.54
C ALA A 121 -10.87 -3.00 0.13
N GLY A 122 -10.41 -4.25 0.08
CA GLY A 122 -10.20 -5.06 -1.13
C GLY A 122 -8.76 -5.56 -1.23
N SER A 123 -8.51 -6.60 -2.02
CA SER A 123 -7.18 -7.24 -2.05
C SER A 123 -6.08 -6.27 -2.52
N HIS A 124 -6.36 -5.49 -3.57
CA HIS A 124 -5.40 -4.55 -4.17
C HIS A 124 -5.95 -3.13 -4.31
N GLY A 125 -5.05 -2.14 -4.30
CA GLY A 125 -5.40 -0.75 -4.58
C GLY A 125 -5.98 0.04 -3.40
N LYS A 126 -6.06 -0.55 -2.19
CA LYS A 126 -6.57 0.11 -0.97
C LYS A 126 -5.86 1.42 -0.68
N THR A 127 -4.53 1.36 -0.48
CA THR A 127 -3.69 2.53 -0.15
C THR A 127 -3.75 3.60 -1.22
N THR A 128 -3.75 3.23 -2.51
CA THR A 128 -3.85 4.19 -3.61
C THR A 128 -5.21 4.87 -3.61
N THR A 129 -6.30 4.10 -3.56
CA THR A 129 -7.67 4.63 -3.56
C THR A 129 -7.92 5.53 -2.35
N SER A 130 -7.52 5.11 -1.14
CA SER A 130 -7.68 5.91 0.07
C SER A 130 -6.83 7.20 0.04
N THR A 131 -5.60 7.13 -0.47
CA THR A 131 -4.74 8.32 -0.70
C THR A 131 -5.38 9.29 -1.69
N VAL A 132 -5.96 8.79 -2.79
CA VAL A 132 -6.63 9.63 -3.79
C VAL A 132 -7.87 10.28 -3.18
N ILE A 133 -8.72 9.55 -2.44
CA ILE A 133 -9.88 10.12 -1.74
C ILE A 133 -9.43 11.25 -0.81
N THR A 134 -8.44 10.99 0.03
CA THR A 134 -7.88 12.00 0.95
C THR A 134 -7.39 13.24 0.20
N THR A 135 -6.66 13.04 -0.90
CA THR A 135 -6.10 14.14 -1.70
C THR A 135 -7.20 14.97 -2.36
N LEU A 136 -8.22 14.32 -2.91
CA LEU A 136 -9.36 15.01 -3.55
C LEU A 136 -10.19 15.79 -2.54
N LEU A 137 -10.48 15.22 -1.38
CA LEU A 137 -11.20 15.91 -0.30
C LEU A 137 -10.38 17.10 0.23
N ALA A 138 -9.07 16.93 0.44
CA ALA A 138 -8.20 18.03 0.86
C ALA A 138 -8.19 19.17 -0.17
N ALA A 139 -8.05 18.85 -1.46
CA ALA A 139 -8.09 19.82 -2.55
C ALA A 139 -9.46 20.52 -2.68
N ALA A 140 -10.56 19.83 -2.34
CA ALA A 140 -11.89 20.40 -2.28
C ALA A 140 -12.15 21.27 -1.03
N GLY A 141 -11.16 21.41 -0.13
CA GLY A 141 -11.26 22.21 1.09
C GLY A 141 -11.97 21.51 2.25
N GLU A 142 -12.18 20.19 2.17
CA GLU A 142 -12.84 19.40 3.23
C GLU A 142 -11.89 19.01 4.37
N ASP A 143 -10.57 19.16 4.23
CA ASP A 143 -9.54 18.84 5.26
C ASP A 143 -9.85 17.55 6.06
N PRO A 144 -9.87 16.37 5.41
CA PRO A 144 -10.32 15.14 6.05
C PRO A 144 -9.33 14.62 7.09
N THR A 145 -9.81 13.98 8.17
CA THR A 145 -8.94 13.07 8.93
C THR A 145 -8.55 11.90 8.05
N ALA A 146 -7.27 11.47 8.06
CA ALA A 146 -6.78 10.38 7.25
C ALA A 146 -6.00 9.36 8.08
N VAL A 147 -6.34 8.08 7.96
CA VAL A 147 -5.60 6.94 8.54
C VAL A 147 -5.25 5.96 7.42
N ILE A 148 -4.06 6.11 6.84
CA ILE A 148 -3.67 5.42 5.61
C ILE A 148 -2.48 4.49 5.88
N GLY A 149 -2.42 3.35 5.19
CA GLY A 149 -1.32 2.37 5.31
C GLY A 149 0.00 2.85 4.73
N GLY A 150 0.00 3.98 4.00
CA GLY A 150 1.16 4.61 3.37
C GLY A 150 1.15 6.13 3.51
N VAL A 151 2.26 6.76 3.15
CA VAL A 151 2.41 8.22 3.20
C VAL A 151 1.49 8.86 2.15
N VAL A 152 0.63 9.77 2.60
CA VAL A 152 -0.18 10.64 1.75
C VAL A 152 0.70 11.83 1.33
N PRO A 153 1.01 12.02 0.04
CA PRO A 153 1.97 13.03 -0.40
C PRO A 153 1.62 14.47 0.02
N CYS A 154 0.34 14.86 -0.06
CA CYS A 154 -0.08 16.22 0.30
C CYS A 154 0.06 16.55 1.80
N PHE A 155 0.14 15.52 2.67
CA PHE A 155 0.37 15.69 4.11
C PHE A 155 1.80 15.33 4.54
N GLY A 156 2.56 14.64 3.68
CA GLY A 156 3.87 14.09 4.01
C GLY A 156 3.83 13.15 5.22
N SER A 157 2.67 12.53 5.49
CA SER A 157 2.37 11.68 6.64
C SER A 157 1.36 10.61 6.25
N ASN A 158 1.33 9.49 6.95
CA ASN A 158 0.31 8.43 6.80
C ASN A 158 -0.88 8.60 7.76
N GLY A 159 -0.78 9.56 8.69
CA GLY A 159 -1.86 10.01 9.56
C GLY A 159 -1.99 11.54 9.54
N HIS A 160 -3.23 12.04 9.55
CA HIS A 160 -3.55 13.47 9.65
C HIS A 160 -4.88 13.66 10.40
N ALA A 161 -4.93 14.44 11.48
CA ALA A 161 -6.19 14.83 12.10
C ALA A 161 -6.73 16.13 11.50
N GLY A 162 -7.37 16.00 10.35
CA GLY A 162 -8.08 17.12 9.73
C GLY A 162 -9.26 17.62 10.56
N THR A 163 -9.58 18.90 10.39
CA THR A 163 -10.70 19.61 11.04
C THR A 163 -12.03 19.46 10.29
N GLY A 164 -11.98 18.76 9.17
CA GLY A 164 -13.06 18.49 8.26
C GLY A 164 -14.18 17.60 8.77
N ARG A 165 -15.15 17.38 7.88
CA ARG A 165 -16.30 16.50 8.13
C ARG A 165 -15.94 15.03 8.08
N PHE A 166 -15.01 14.65 7.21
CA PHE A 166 -14.78 13.25 6.86
C PHE A 166 -13.55 12.65 7.52
N LEU A 167 -13.65 11.35 7.82
CA LEU A 167 -12.51 10.48 8.07
C LEU A 167 -12.33 9.52 6.88
N VAL A 168 -11.12 9.38 6.39
CA VAL A 168 -10.75 8.38 5.37
C VAL A 168 -9.83 7.35 6.00
N ALA A 169 -10.21 6.07 5.93
CA ALA A 169 -9.43 4.98 6.48
C ALA A 169 -9.14 3.92 5.43
N GLU A 170 -7.90 3.41 5.45
CA GLU A 170 -7.58 2.14 4.83
C GLU A 170 -8.03 0.99 5.74
N ALA A 171 -8.84 0.08 5.20
CA ALA A 171 -9.36 -1.10 5.89
C ALA A 171 -8.64 -2.36 5.39
N ASP A 172 -7.69 -2.84 6.19
CA ASP A 172 -6.85 -3.99 5.88
C ASP A 172 -7.51 -5.31 6.30
N GLU A 173 -7.52 -6.27 5.37
CA GLU A 173 -8.04 -7.62 5.52
C GLU A 173 -7.05 -8.64 6.06
N SER A 174 -5.76 -8.33 6.06
CA SER A 174 -4.71 -9.29 6.38
C SER A 174 -4.86 -10.02 7.73
N ASP A 175 -5.46 -9.37 8.73
CA ASP A 175 -5.72 -9.93 10.07
C ASP A 175 -7.22 -10.10 10.40
N GLY A 176 -8.09 -9.91 9.41
CA GLY A 176 -9.55 -10.01 9.53
C GLY A 176 -10.20 -8.92 10.41
N SER A 177 -9.45 -7.91 10.84
CA SER A 177 -9.94 -6.94 11.83
C SER A 177 -10.90 -5.90 11.27
N LEU A 178 -10.96 -5.72 9.95
CA LEU A 178 -11.87 -4.77 9.31
C LEU A 178 -13.35 -5.02 9.60
N VAL A 179 -13.73 -6.23 10.02
CA VAL A 179 -15.13 -6.56 10.38
C VAL A 179 -15.67 -5.75 11.56
N LYS A 180 -14.78 -5.02 12.26
CA LYS A 180 -15.11 -4.12 13.36
C LYS A 180 -15.53 -2.72 12.87
N PHE A 181 -15.33 -2.40 11.60
CA PHE A 181 -15.50 -1.04 11.09
C PHE A 181 -16.95 -0.79 10.67
N GLU A 182 -17.55 0.23 11.28
CA GLU A 182 -18.91 0.70 11.00
C GLU A 182 -18.84 2.03 10.24
N ALA A 183 -18.34 2.00 9.00
CA ALA A 183 -18.13 3.21 8.21
C ALA A 183 -19.43 3.72 7.56
N GLU A 184 -19.56 5.03 7.32
CA GLU A 184 -20.72 5.57 6.58
C GLU A 184 -20.73 5.07 5.13
N LEU A 185 -19.56 5.07 4.49
CA LEU A 185 -19.34 4.52 3.15
C LEU A 185 -18.18 3.51 3.18
N GLY A 186 -18.48 2.24 2.91
CA GLY A 186 -17.49 1.23 2.58
C GLY A 186 -17.18 1.23 1.09
N VAL A 187 -15.91 1.07 0.72
CA VAL A 187 -15.46 0.88 -0.66
C VAL A 187 -14.75 -0.46 -0.76
N ILE A 188 -15.12 -1.30 -1.73
CA ILE A 188 -14.37 -2.54 -2.04
C ILE A 188 -13.85 -2.48 -3.48
N THR A 189 -12.52 -2.51 -3.63
CA THR A 189 -11.84 -2.32 -4.93
C THR A 189 -11.83 -3.57 -5.80
N ASN A 190 -11.57 -4.74 -5.22
CA ASN A 190 -11.50 -6.05 -5.87
C ASN A 190 -11.35 -7.15 -4.80
N LEU A 191 -11.55 -8.41 -5.22
CA LEU A 191 -11.21 -9.59 -4.41
C LEU A 191 -10.40 -10.60 -5.20
N GLU A 192 -9.28 -10.96 -4.61
CA GLU A 192 -8.39 -12.02 -5.07
C GLU A 192 -7.81 -12.70 -3.82
N LEU A 193 -7.59 -14.01 -3.88
CA LEU A 193 -7.02 -14.74 -2.74
C LEU A 193 -5.63 -14.20 -2.43
N ASP A 194 -5.47 -13.60 -1.26
CA ASP A 194 -4.19 -13.19 -0.70
C ASP A 194 -4.18 -13.48 0.81
N HIS A 195 -3.09 -13.18 1.49
CA HIS A 195 -2.93 -13.42 2.93
C HIS A 195 -3.30 -14.86 3.31
N THR A 196 -2.72 -15.83 2.59
CA THR A 196 -3.00 -17.26 2.76
C THR A 196 -2.58 -17.82 4.12
N ASP A 197 -1.86 -17.02 4.91
CA ASP A 197 -1.60 -17.26 6.33
C ASP A 197 -2.81 -16.98 7.24
N HIS A 198 -3.79 -16.21 6.76
CA HIS A 198 -5.06 -15.93 7.45
C HIS A 198 -6.27 -16.58 6.75
N TYR A 199 -6.37 -16.44 5.43
CA TYR A 199 -7.48 -16.97 4.63
C TYR A 199 -7.11 -18.31 4.00
N LYS A 200 -7.93 -19.34 4.21
CA LYS A 200 -7.66 -20.67 3.64
C LYS A 200 -7.97 -20.73 2.15
N ASN A 201 -8.95 -19.95 1.72
CA ASN A 201 -9.45 -19.88 0.36
C ASN A 201 -10.18 -18.56 0.14
N LEU A 202 -10.60 -18.33 -1.11
CA LEU A 202 -11.30 -17.12 -1.52
C LEU A 202 -12.67 -16.98 -0.82
N GLU A 203 -13.35 -18.08 -0.51
CA GLU A 203 -14.64 -18.06 0.19
C GLU A 203 -14.54 -17.47 1.60
N ASP A 204 -13.46 -17.78 2.34
CA ASP A 204 -13.20 -17.20 3.66
C ASP A 204 -12.98 -15.67 3.58
N LEU A 205 -12.30 -15.21 2.53
CA LEU A 205 -12.09 -13.77 2.25
C LEU A 205 -13.41 -13.09 1.87
N ILE A 206 -14.20 -13.68 0.97
CA ILE A 206 -15.53 -13.17 0.59
C ILE A 206 -16.43 -13.04 1.82
N ALA A 207 -16.47 -14.05 2.70
CA ALA A 207 -17.27 -14.00 3.92
C ALA A 207 -16.81 -12.89 4.87
N THR A 208 -15.51 -12.64 4.96
CA THR A 208 -14.96 -11.56 5.79
C THR A 208 -15.25 -10.19 5.22
N MET A 209 -15.12 -9.99 3.91
CA MET A 209 -15.55 -8.76 3.24
C MET A 209 -17.06 -8.55 3.32
N GLY A 210 -17.85 -9.63 3.27
CA GLY A 210 -19.31 -9.57 3.45
C GLY A 210 -19.69 -8.99 4.81
N ARG A 211 -18.97 -9.37 5.87
CA ARG A 211 -19.17 -8.79 7.22
C ARG A 211 -18.78 -7.31 7.28
N PHE A 212 -17.67 -6.92 6.63
CA PHE A 212 -17.30 -5.52 6.50
C PHE A 212 -18.38 -4.70 5.77
N ALA A 213 -18.85 -5.19 4.63
CA ALA A 213 -19.90 -4.55 3.85
C ALA A 213 -21.20 -4.38 4.66
N GLN A 214 -21.58 -5.38 5.46
CA GLN A 214 -22.76 -5.32 6.34
C GLN A 214 -22.61 -4.31 7.49
N GLY A 215 -21.37 -4.08 7.96
CA GLY A 215 -21.08 -3.08 8.98
C GLY A 215 -21.15 -1.64 8.45
N CYS A 216 -20.98 -1.45 7.14
CA CYS A 216 -21.02 -0.13 6.52
C CYS A 216 -22.46 0.35 6.28
N GLY A 217 -22.69 1.66 6.39
CA GLY A 217 -23.99 2.27 6.10
C GLY A 217 -24.39 2.14 4.62
N ARG A 218 -23.42 2.30 3.71
CA ARG A 218 -23.56 2.08 2.26
C ARG A 218 -22.29 1.45 1.72
N LEU A 219 -22.43 0.68 0.65
CA LEU A 219 -21.30 0.06 -0.06
C LEU A 219 -21.16 0.62 -1.47
N LEU A 220 -19.95 1.03 -1.83
CA LEU A 220 -19.50 1.28 -3.20
C LEU A 220 -18.57 0.13 -3.62
N ALA A 221 -18.88 -0.54 -4.73
CA ALA A 221 -18.09 -1.68 -5.20
C ALA A 221 -17.69 -1.55 -6.67
N ASN A 222 -16.58 -2.21 -7.03
CA ASN A 222 -16.12 -2.31 -8.40
C ASN A 222 -16.96 -3.31 -9.20
N HIS A 223 -17.63 -2.86 -10.24
CA HIS A 223 -18.43 -3.70 -11.12
C HIS A 223 -17.58 -4.55 -12.06
N ASP A 224 -16.34 -4.15 -12.34
CA ASP A 224 -15.45 -4.90 -13.23
C ASP A 224 -14.91 -6.18 -12.58
N ASP A 225 -15.03 -6.28 -11.25
CA ASP A 225 -14.71 -7.49 -10.50
C ASP A 225 -15.91 -8.46 -10.48
N PRO A 226 -15.78 -9.67 -11.06
CA PRO A 226 -16.88 -10.63 -11.10
C PRO A 226 -17.27 -11.18 -9.72
N ILE A 227 -16.31 -11.35 -8.80
CA ILE A 227 -16.58 -11.85 -7.44
C ILE A 227 -17.41 -10.82 -6.69
N LEU A 228 -17.07 -9.54 -6.79
CA LEU A 228 -17.87 -8.49 -6.18
C LEU A 228 -19.30 -8.47 -6.71
N ARG A 229 -19.47 -8.52 -8.03
CA ARG A 229 -20.80 -8.55 -8.66
C ARG A 229 -21.65 -9.74 -8.25
N GLU A 230 -21.03 -10.91 -8.09
CA GLU A 230 -21.75 -12.13 -7.72
C GLU A 230 -22.15 -12.16 -6.24
N HIS A 231 -21.27 -11.66 -5.35
CA HIS A 231 -21.40 -11.89 -3.91
C HIS A 231 -21.88 -10.68 -3.09
N PHE A 232 -21.90 -9.46 -3.66
CA PHE A 232 -22.18 -8.24 -2.90
C PHE A 232 -23.37 -7.46 -3.47
N GLN A 233 -24.17 -6.91 -2.55
CA GLN A 233 -25.21 -5.93 -2.87
C GLN A 233 -24.66 -4.54 -2.57
N ALA A 234 -24.16 -3.85 -3.60
CA ALA A 234 -23.66 -2.49 -3.46
C ALA A 234 -24.78 -1.45 -3.61
N ALA A 235 -24.67 -0.36 -2.85
CA ALA A 235 -25.54 0.81 -2.99
C ALA A 235 -25.19 1.65 -4.23
N ALA A 236 -23.95 1.52 -4.73
CA ALA A 236 -23.50 2.08 -5.98
C ALA A 236 -22.36 1.24 -6.56
N TRP A 237 -22.25 1.25 -7.89
CA TRP A 237 -21.22 0.55 -8.64
C TRP A 237 -20.37 1.52 -9.46
N TRP A 238 -19.07 1.24 -9.57
CA TRP A 238 -18.21 1.94 -10.50
C TRP A 238 -17.58 0.98 -11.54
N SER A 239 -17.24 1.47 -12.73
CA SER A 239 -16.54 0.70 -13.76
C SER A 239 -15.56 1.57 -14.57
N VAL A 240 -14.52 0.96 -15.13
CA VAL A 240 -13.67 1.58 -16.16
C VAL A 240 -13.85 0.94 -17.54
N GLN A 241 -14.80 0.00 -17.66
CA GLN A 241 -15.10 -0.75 -18.88
C GLN A 241 -16.43 -0.36 -19.52
N ARG A 242 -17.39 0.16 -18.73
CA ARG A 242 -18.73 0.53 -19.19
C ARG A 242 -19.33 1.66 -18.38
N SER A 243 -20.15 2.50 -19.00
CA SER A 243 -20.97 3.53 -18.33
C SER A 243 -22.44 3.09 -18.15
N GLU A 244 -22.93 2.18 -18.98
CA GLU A 244 -24.30 1.67 -18.87
C GLU A 244 -24.48 0.70 -17.71
N GLY A 245 -25.53 0.86 -16.90
CA GLY A 245 -25.86 -0.08 -15.82
C GLY A 245 -24.95 0.01 -14.59
N VAL A 246 -24.18 1.08 -14.46
CA VAL A 246 -23.38 1.43 -13.28
C VAL A 246 -23.63 2.88 -12.89
N ASP A 247 -23.39 3.22 -11.62
CA ASP A 247 -23.62 4.56 -11.09
C ASP A 247 -22.51 5.53 -11.47
N PHE A 248 -21.27 5.05 -11.57
CA PHE A 248 -20.10 5.84 -11.93
C PHE A 248 -19.24 5.11 -12.96
N ALA A 249 -18.65 5.84 -13.90
CA ALA A 249 -17.64 5.24 -14.76
C ALA A 249 -16.57 6.23 -15.21
N ALA A 250 -15.39 5.73 -15.54
CA ALA A 250 -14.38 6.49 -16.27
C ALA A 250 -13.87 5.65 -17.43
N LEU A 251 -14.28 6.01 -18.64
CA LEU A 251 -13.90 5.25 -19.84
C LEU A 251 -12.59 5.81 -20.41
N PRO A 252 -11.54 4.97 -20.57
CA PRO A 252 -10.25 5.44 -21.06
C PRO A 252 -10.36 5.94 -22.51
N VAL A 253 -9.93 7.19 -22.72
CA VAL A 253 -9.81 7.82 -24.04
C VAL A 253 -8.38 7.66 -24.56
N ALA A 254 -7.39 7.84 -23.68
CA ALA A 254 -5.98 7.64 -24.00
C ALA A 254 -5.22 7.08 -22.78
N LEU A 255 -4.38 6.09 -23.04
CA LEU A 255 -3.48 5.48 -22.07
C LEU A 255 -2.05 5.69 -22.55
N ASP A 256 -1.44 6.78 -22.11
CA ASP A 256 -0.04 7.08 -22.40
C ASP A 256 0.83 6.62 -21.22
N GLY A 257 2.15 6.56 -21.44
CA GLY A 257 3.09 6.16 -20.41
C GLY A 257 3.30 7.20 -19.30
N ASP A 258 2.87 8.44 -19.49
CA ASP A 258 2.97 9.57 -18.54
C ASP A 258 1.63 10.05 -17.99
N ARG A 259 0.51 9.62 -18.59
CA ARG A 259 -0.83 10.07 -18.20
C ARG A 259 -1.94 9.14 -18.68
N THR A 260 -3.10 9.26 -18.03
CA THR A 260 -4.36 8.66 -18.47
C THR A 260 -5.39 9.74 -18.72
N ILE A 261 -6.05 9.72 -19.88
CA ILE A 261 -7.20 10.58 -20.19
C ILE A 261 -8.44 9.68 -20.24
N ALA A 262 -9.51 10.08 -19.54
CA ALA A 262 -10.76 9.33 -19.50
C ALA A 262 -11.96 10.27 -19.46
N ASP A 263 -13.08 9.82 -20.03
CA ASP A 263 -14.37 10.50 -19.89
C ASP A 263 -15.10 9.93 -18.67
N PHE A 264 -15.49 10.80 -17.73
CA PHE A 264 -16.17 10.45 -16.49
C PHE A 264 -17.68 10.55 -16.66
N TYR A 265 -18.40 9.56 -16.14
CA TYR A 265 -19.85 9.39 -16.26
C TYR A 265 -20.50 9.19 -14.89
N GLU A 266 -21.73 9.69 -14.75
CA GLU A 266 -22.63 9.41 -13.64
C GLU A 266 -23.97 8.92 -14.18
N ALA A 267 -24.42 7.74 -13.74
CA ALA A 267 -25.65 7.08 -14.20
C ALA A 267 -25.80 6.99 -15.73
N GLY A 268 -24.68 6.76 -16.44
CA GLY A 268 -24.63 6.68 -17.89
C GLY A 268 -24.46 8.02 -18.63
N GLU A 269 -24.60 9.16 -17.93
CA GLU A 269 -24.47 10.49 -18.53
C GLU A 269 -23.03 11.01 -18.42
N PRO A 270 -22.46 11.61 -19.48
CA PRO A 270 -21.11 12.17 -19.44
C PRO A 270 -21.08 13.44 -18.59
N ILE A 271 -20.21 13.45 -17.58
CA ILE A 271 -20.03 14.59 -16.65
C ILE A 271 -18.86 15.46 -17.08
N GLY A 272 -17.78 14.85 -17.57
CA GLY A 272 -16.63 15.59 -18.09
C GLY A 272 -15.39 14.72 -18.25
N GLN A 273 -14.38 15.28 -18.90
CA GLN A 273 -13.11 14.61 -19.10
C GLN A 273 -12.15 14.86 -17.93
N ILE A 274 -11.46 13.81 -17.51
CA ILE A 274 -10.39 13.82 -16.52
C ILE A 274 -9.05 13.48 -17.16
N THR A 275 -7.99 14.11 -16.66
CA THR A 275 -6.60 13.79 -17.01
C THR A 275 -5.86 13.46 -15.72
N LEU A 276 -5.27 12.26 -15.67
CA LEU A 276 -4.57 11.74 -14.51
C LEU A 276 -3.06 11.72 -14.81
N PRO A 277 -2.20 12.19 -13.90
CA PRO A 277 -0.75 12.05 -14.02
C PRO A 277 -0.27 10.62 -13.73
N LEU A 278 -1.19 9.67 -13.56
CA LEU A 278 -0.93 8.27 -13.26
C LEU A 278 -1.29 7.41 -14.47
N PRO A 279 -0.30 6.72 -15.08
CA PRO A 279 -0.57 5.81 -16.19
C PRO A 279 -1.20 4.49 -15.69
N GLY A 280 -1.92 3.83 -16.60
CA GLY A 280 -2.43 2.47 -16.39
C GLY A 280 -3.89 2.38 -15.92
N LEU A 281 -4.58 1.35 -16.41
CA LEU A 281 -6.00 1.11 -16.11
C LEU A 281 -6.30 0.88 -14.64
N HIS A 282 -5.39 0.24 -13.90
CA HIS A 282 -5.58 0.00 -12.47
C HIS A 282 -5.63 1.32 -11.67
N ASN A 283 -4.80 2.31 -12.05
CA ASN A 283 -4.84 3.65 -11.46
C ASN A 283 -6.09 4.41 -11.87
N LEU A 284 -6.52 4.32 -13.13
CA LEU A 284 -7.82 4.85 -13.55
C LEU A 284 -8.97 4.27 -12.71
N SER A 285 -8.95 2.96 -12.47
CA SER A 285 -9.92 2.25 -11.61
C SER A 285 -9.91 2.79 -10.18
N ASN A 286 -8.74 2.91 -9.56
CA ASN A 286 -8.59 3.45 -8.20
C ASN A 286 -9.09 4.90 -8.12
N VAL A 287 -8.77 5.74 -9.11
CA VAL A 287 -9.23 7.13 -9.16
C VAL A 287 -10.74 7.22 -9.42
N THR A 288 -11.30 6.30 -10.21
CA THR A 288 -12.76 6.23 -10.45
C THR A 288 -13.49 5.87 -9.17
N ALA A 289 -13.00 4.87 -8.42
CA ALA A 289 -13.51 4.54 -7.09
C ALA A 289 -13.45 5.74 -6.14
N ALA A 290 -12.34 6.49 -6.16
CA ALA A 290 -12.15 7.65 -5.30
C ALA A 290 -13.07 8.83 -5.67
N LEU A 291 -13.22 9.13 -6.96
CA LEU A 291 -14.16 10.12 -7.46
C LEU A 291 -15.59 9.73 -7.06
N ALA A 292 -16.00 8.50 -7.35
CA ALA A 292 -17.32 7.98 -6.98
C ALA A 292 -17.57 8.11 -5.46
N ALA A 293 -16.60 7.75 -4.61
CA ALA A 293 -16.73 7.89 -3.16
C ALA A 293 -16.91 9.36 -2.74
N CYS A 294 -16.12 10.29 -3.28
CA CYS A 294 -16.25 11.71 -2.97
C CYS A 294 -17.57 12.32 -3.49
N ARG A 295 -18.04 11.88 -4.66
CA ARG A 295 -19.34 12.26 -5.22
C ARG A 295 -20.49 11.78 -4.34
N LEU A 296 -20.43 10.54 -3.85
CA LEU A 296 -21.39 9.98 -2.89
C LEU A 296 -21.36 10.69 -1.54
N ALA A 297 -20.21 11.21 -1.13
CA ALA A 297 -20.04 12.06 0.06
C ALA A 297 -20.55 13.50 -0.14
N GLY A 298 -20.95 13.87 -1.36
CA GLY A 298 -21.59 15.16 -1.69
C GLY A 298 -20.66 16.24 -2.24
N VAL A 299 -19.41 15.93 -2.57
CA VAL A 299 -18.47 16.89 -3.17
C VAL A 299 -18.74 17.01 -4.67
N SER A 300 -18.76 18.23 -5.23
CA SER A 300 -19.04 18.43 -6.67
C SER A 300 -17.88 17.96 -7.56
N PHE A 301 -18.18 17.51 -8.78
CA PHE A 301 -17.15 17.12 -9.75
C PHE A 301 -16.15 18.25 -10.05
N ASP A 302 -16.63 19.50 -10.14
CA ASP A 302 -15.76 20.67 -10.39
C ASP A 302 -14.75 20.90 -9.27
N GLN A 303 -15.12 20.68 -8.01
CA GLN A 303 -14.19 20.75 -6.87
C GLN A 303 -13.16 19.61 -6.93
N LEU A 304 -13.58 18.40 -7.27
CA LEU A 304 -12.70 17.24 -7.35
C LEU A 304 -11.71 17.34 -8.50
N LYS A 305 -12.12 17.93 -9.63
CA LYS A 305 -11.29 18.07 -10.82
C LYS A 305 -9.98 18.80 -10.54
N GLN A 306 -10.00 19.80 -9.64
CA GLN A 306 -8.80 20.54 -9.24
C GLN A 306 -7.77 19.67 -8.50
N GLY A 307 -8.23 18.68 -7.73
CA GLY A 307 -7.37 17.77 -7.01
C GLY A 307 -6.72 16.70 -7.89
N LEU A 308 -7.30 16.39 -9.06
CA LEU A 308 -6.77 15.37 -9.97
C LEU A 308 -5.39 15.73 -10.53
N GLU A 309 -5.13 17.01 -10.76
CA GLU A 309 -3.84 17.51 -11.25
C GLU A 309 -2.72 17.39 -10.19
N GLN A 310 -3.09 17.29 -8.91
CA GLN A 310 -2.16 17.21 -7.77
C GLN A 310 -1.85 15.76 -7.37
N LEU A 311 -2.45 14.77 -8.05
CA LEU A 311 -2.27 13.37 -7.70
C LEU A 311 -0.81 12.96 -7.88
N GLN A 312 -0.29 12.31 -6.84
CA GLN A 312 1.01 11.67 -6.84
C GLN A 312 0.83 10.22 -6.39
N ALA A 313 1.60 9.31 -6.96
CA ALA A 313 1.60 7.92 -6.51
C ALA A 313 2.12 7.85 -5.07
N PRO A 314 1.55 6.98 -4.21
CA PRO A 314 2.14 6.69 -2.90
C PRO A 314 3.57 6.13 -3.05
N GLY A 315 4.44 6.38 -2.07
CA GLY A 315 5.81 5.86 -2.07
C GLY A 315 5.88 4.33 -2.20
N ARG A 316 6.94 3.80 -2.82
CA ARG A 316 7.14 2.37 -3.18
C ARG A 316 6.12 1.76 -4.16
N ARG A 317 5.27 2.56 -4.79
CA ARG A 317 4.45 2.16 -5.94
C ARG A 317 5.04 2.82 -7.18
N PHE A 318 5.82 2.07 -7.94
CA PHE A 318 6.63 2.54 -9.07
C PHE A 318 7.57 3.70 -8.71
N ASP A 319 8.36 3.51 -7.65
CA ASP A 319 9.21 4.53 -7.04
C ASP A 319 10.56 4.65 -7.76
N PHE A 320 10.80 5.80 -8.41
CA PHE A 320 12.05 6.05 -9.12
C PHE A 320 13.21 6.28 -8.14
N ARG A 321 14.17 5.35 -8.14
CA ARG A 321 15.34 5.40 -7.24
C ARG A 321 16.48 6.24 -7.80
N GLY A 322 16.67 6.22 -9.11
CA GLY A 322 17.72 7.00 -9.76
C GLY A 322 18.17 6.43 -11.10
N ASP A 323 19.17 7.09 -11.67
CA ASP A 323 19.87 6.65 -12.89
C ASP A 323 21.20 5.99 -12.49
N TRP A 324 21.39 4.73 -12.90
CA TRP A 324 22.66 4.03 -12.76
C TRP A 324 23.26 3.77 -14.13
N GLN A 325 24.30 4.52 -14.48
CA GLN A 325 25.05 4.38 -15.74
C GLN A 325 24.14 4.36 -16.99
N GLY A 326 23.13 5.24 -17.04
CA GLY A 326 22.17 5.28 -18.14
C GLY A 326 21.05 4.25 -18.03
N ARG A 327 20.85 3.58 -16.90
CA ARG A 327 19.68 2.71 -16.63
C ARG A 327 18.79 3.35 -15.58
N GLN A 328 17.48 3.36 -15.81
CA GLN A 328 16.52 3.89 -14.84
C GLN A 328 16.15 2.79 -13.87
N ILE A 329 16.41 3.00 -12.57
CA ILE A 329 16.11 2.02 -11.53
C ILE A 329 14.80 2.43 -10.84
N VAL A 330 13.81 1.53 -10.86
CA VAL A 330 12.52 1.72 -10.21
C VAL A 330 12.27 0.57 -9.24
N ASP A 331 11.72 0.88 -8.07
CA ASP A 331 11.33 -0.07 -7.03
C ASP A 331 9.80 -0.14 -6.92
N ASP A 332 9.25 -1.35 -6.87
CA ASP A 332 7.81 -1.58 -6.73
C ASP A 332 7.51 -2.72 -5.74
N TYR A 333 6.54 -2.48 -4.85
CA TYR A 333 6.15 -3.44 -3.82
C TYR A 333 5.32 -4.63 -4.34
N ALA A 334 4.94 -4.65 -5.62
CA ALA A 334 4.13 -5.70 -6.21
C ALA A 334 4.68 -7.10 -5.93
N HIS A 335 3.86 -7.92 -5.31
CA HIS A 335 4.20 -9.28 -4.90
C HIS A 335 3.05 -10.27 -5.10
N HIS A 336 1.88 -9.80 -5.55
CA HIS A 336 0.80 -10.62 -6.10
C HIS A 336 0.85 -10.62 -7.64
N PRO A 337 0.49 -11.71 -8.36
CA PRO A 337 0.51 -11.73 -9.83
C PRO A 337 -0.26 -10.58 -10.50
N SER A 338 -1.42 -10.21 -9.97
CA SER A 338 -2.22 -9.09 -10.49
C SER A 338 -1.52 -7.75 -10.33
N GLU A 339 -0.85 -7.52 -9.20
CA GLU A 339 -0.02 -6.33 -8.99
C GLU A 339 1.17 -6.33 -9.96
N VAL A 340 1.86 -7.47 -10.10
CA VAL A 340 2.99 -7.60 -11.04
C VAL A 340 2.53 -7.28 -12.45
N ARG A 341 1.43 -7.88 -12.91
CA ARG A 341 0.86 -7.62 -14.24
C ARG A 341 0.49 -6.15 -14.42
N ALA A 342 -0.13 -5.52 -13.43
CA ALA A 342 -0.51 -4.11 -13.48
C ALA A 342 0.71 -3.19 -13.65
N THR A 343 1.76 -3.40 -12.85
CA THR A 343 3.01 -2.64 -12.90
C THR A 343 3.74 -2.85 -14.23
N LEU A 344 3.83 -4.09 -14.72
CA LEU A 344 4.48 -4.38 -16.00
C LEU A 344 3.71 -3.85 -17.20
N SER A 345 2.37 -3.87 -17.15
CA SER A 345 1.53 -3.25 -18.19
C SER A 345 1.76 -1.75 -18.26
N MET A 346 1.88 -1.10 -17.11
CA MET A 346 2.21 0.33 -17.02
C MET A 346 3.60 0.63 -17.58
N ALA A 347 4.60 -0.16 -17.21
CA ALA A 347 5.94 -0.05 -17.79
C ALA A 347 5.89 -0.22 -19.33
N ARG A 348 5.12 -1.17 -19.85
CA ARG A 348 4.93 -1.34 -21.31
C ARG A 348 4.26 -0.15 -21.98
N LEU A 349 3.30 0.51 -21.34
CA LEU A 349 2.75 1.78 -21.87
C LEU A 349 3.85 2.84 -22.02
N MET A 350 4.82 2.89 -21.11
CA MET A 350 5.95 3.82 -21.22
C MET A 350 6.83 3.54 -22.44
N LEU A 351 7.18 2.27 -22.64
CA LEU A 351 7.97 1.86 -23.80
C LEU A 351 7.22 2.12 -25.11
N ASN A 352 5.93 1.76 -25.17
CA ASN A 352 5.16 1.79 -26.41
C ASN A 352 4.74 3.20 -26.82
N SER A 353 4.40 4.07 -25.85
CA SER A 353 4.00 5.45 -26.13
C SER A 353 5.19 6.40 -26.34
N GLY A 354 6.39 6.00 -25.92
CA GLY A 354 7.56 6.87 -25.89
C GLY A 354 7.44 8.02 -24.88
N ARG A 355 6.51 7.92 -23.92
CA ARG A 355 6.29 8.89 -22.84
C ARG A 355 6.44 8.20 -21.50
N SER A 356 6.91 8.93 -20.49
CA SER A 356 7.12 8.38 -19.16
C SER A 356 7.11 9.49 -18.11
N PRO A 357 6.66 9.22 -16.87
CA PRO A 357 6.89 10.11 -15.73
C PRO A 357 8.35 10.06 -15.26
N LEU A 358 9.13 9.07 -15.74
CA LEU A 358 10.56 8.95 -15.45
C LEU A 358 11.36 10.00 -16.25
N PRO A 359 12.62 10.30 -15.85
CA PRO A 359 13.43 11.32 -16.53
C PRO A 359 13.58 11.13 -18.04
N ARG A 360 13.53 9.89 -18.55
CA ARG A 360 13.44 9.57 -19.98
C ARG A 360 12.51 8.38 -20.23
N ALA A 361 11.96 8.31 -21.44
CA ALA A 361 11.22 7.14 -21.90
C ALA A 361 12.18 5.94 -22.03
N PRO A 362 11.90 4.81 -21.35
CA PRO A 362 12.74 3.63 -21.46
C PRO A 362 12.56 2.94 -22.81
N GLN A 363 13.60 2.26 -23.27
CA GLN A 363 13.58 1.52 -24.54
C GLN A 363 13.38 0.00 -24.36
N ARG A 364 13.70 -0.51 -23.17
CA ARG A 364 13.62 -1.94 -22.85
C ARG A 364 13.29 -2.14 -21.37
N LEU A 365 12.51 -3.16 -21.06
CA LEU A 365 12.05 -3.48 -19.72
C LEU A 365 12.79 -4.71 -19.20
N MET A 366 13.68 -4.49 -18.23
CA MET A 366 14.28 -5.56 -17.42
C MET A 366 13.54 -5.64 -16.08
N VAL A 367 13.02 -6.82 -15.76
CA VAL A 367 12.36 -7.07 -14.47
C VAL A 367 13.29 -7.86 -13.58
N VAL A 368 13.51 -7.36 -12.38
CA VAL A 368 14.22 -8.04 -11.30
C VAL A 368 13.17 -8.43 -10.26
N PHE A 369 12.75 -9.69 -10.25
CA PHE A 369 11.64 -10.14 -9.41
C PHE A 369 12.13 -11.04 -8.28
N GLN A 370 11.70 -10.73 -7.05
CA GLN A 370 11.89 -11.58 -5.88
C GLN A 370 10.55 -12.12 -5.41
N PRO A 371 10.27 -13.42 -5.60
CA PRO A 371 9.07 -14.04 -5.05
C PRO A 371 9.07 -13.92 -3.52
N HIS A 372 7.91 -13.63 -2.92
CA HIS A 372 7.76 -13.45 -1.49
C HIS A 372 6.86 -14.55 -0.90
N ARG A 373 7.39 -15.32 0.05
CA ARG A 373 6.85 -16.55 0.65
C ARG A 373 6.84 -17.76 -0.31
N PHE A 374 7.09 -18.94 0.24
CA PHE A 374 7.04 -20.20 -0.52
C PHE A 374 5.60 -20.58 -0.82
N SER A 375 4.71 -20.47 0.17
CA SER A 375 3.27 -20.74 0.04
C SER A 375 2.64 -19.99 -1.14
N ARG A 376 2.86 -18.68 -1.22
CA ARG A 376 2.36 -17.83 -2.32
C ARG A 376 2.98 -18.19 -3.67
N THR A 377 4.28 -18.47 -3.70
CA THR A 377 4.97 -18.86 -4.94
C THR A 377 4.43 -20.19 -5.48
N GLN A 378 4.08 -21.12 -4.59
CA GLN A 378 3.45 -22.38 -4.95
C GLN A 378 2.05 -22.17 -5.53
N GLU A 379 1.21 -21.40 -4.83
CA GLU A 379 -0.19 -21.16 -5.21
C GLU A 379 -0.29 -20.47 -6.57
N PHE A 380 0.54 -19.48 -6.83
CA PHE A 380 0.42 -18.60 -7.99
C PHE A 380 1.56 -18.72 -9.01
N LEU A 381 2.20 -19.89 -9.08
CA LEU A 381 3.39 -20.11 -9.91
C LEU A 381 3.13 -19.75 -11.38
N GLU A 382 2.02 -20.23 -11.94
CA GLU A 382 1.67 -20.04 -13.35
C GLU A 382 1.21 -18.60 -13.62
N GLU A 383 0.51 -17.97 -12.68
CA GLU A 383 0.06 -16.59 -12.77
C GLU A 383 1.24 -15.61 -12.71
N PHE A 384 2.23 -15.85 -11.84
CA PHE A 384 3.48 -15.09 -11.83
C PHE A 384 4.23 -15.25 -13.16
N ALA A 385 4.39 -16.48 -13.64
CA ALA A 385 5.03 -16.75 -14.93
C ALA A 385 4.31 -15.98 -16.05
N ALA A 386 2.99 -16.06 -16.11
CA ALA A 386 2.18 -15.37 -17.10
C ALA A 386 2.31 -13.84 -17.00
N ALA A 387 2.36 -13.26 -15.80
CA ALA A 387 2.55 -11.82 -15.61
C ALA A 387 3.95 -11.37 -16.08
N LEU A 388 4.99 -12.12 -15.72
CA LEU A 388 6.39 -11.84 -16.07
C LEU A 388 6.67 -11.95 -17.58
N THR A 389 5.79 -12.62 -18.36
CA THR A 389 5.84 -12.56 -19.83
C THR A 389 5.69 -11.14 -20.38
N LEU A 390 5.33 -10.13 -19.59
CA LEU A 390 5.34 -8.75 -20.05
C LEU A 390 6.74 -8.11 -20.10
N ALA A 391 7.79 -8.66 -19.48
CA ALA A 391 9.15 -8.07 -19.52
C ALA A 391 9.86 -8.26 -20.88
N ASP A 392 11.03 -7.67 -21.10
CA ASP A 392 11.94 -8.07 -22.19
C ASP A 392 13.05 -9.01 -21.71
N CYS A 393 13.37 -8.93 -20.42
CA CYS A 393 14.31 -9.80 -19.73
C CYS A 393 13.87 -9.92 -18.27
N VAL A 394 13.97 -11.13 -17.69
CA VAL A 394 13.60 -11.40 -16.30
C VAL A 394 14.79 -11.96 -15.55
N LEU A 395 15.12 -11.35 -14.42
CA LEU A 395 16.09 -11.85 -13.46
C LEU A 395 15.33 -12.20 -12.19
N LEU A 396 15.47 -13.44 -11.73
CA LEU A 396 14.79 -13.94 -10.54
C LEU A 396 15.77 -14.05 -9.37
N ALA A 397 15.45 -13.38 -8.28
CA ALA A 397 16.14 -13.54 -7.01
C ALA A 397 15.67 -14.82 -6.29
N PRO A 398 16.41 -15.33 -5.29
CA PRO A 398 15.91 -16.37 -4.40
C PRO A 398 14.61 -15.96 -3.71
N VAL A 399 13.72 -16.93 -3.46
CA VAL A 399 12.46 -16.69 -2.76
C VAL A 399 12.73 -16.11 -1.38
N TYR A 400 12.14 -14.95 -1.08
CA TYR A 400 12.19 -14.36 0.25
C TYR A 400 11.22 -15.10 1.17
N SER A 401 11.74 -15.86 2.14
CA SER A 401 10.94 -16.80 2.92
C SER A 401 9.89 -16.14 3.82
N ALA A 402 10.14 -14.92 4.29
CA ALA A 402 9.34 -14.24 5.31
C ALA A 402 9.06 -15.12 6.56
N GLY A 403 10.00 -16.02 6.90
CA GLY A 403 9.88 -16.93 8.04
C GLY A 403 9.29 -18.32 7.72
N GLU A 404 8.89 -18.58 6.47
CA GLU A 404 8.41 -19.90 6.05
C GLU A 404 9.56 -20.90 5.87
N ALA A 405 9.28 -22.17 6.17
CA ALA A 405 10.16 -23.26 5.79
C ALA A 405 10.11 -23.45 4.26
N PRO A 406 11.25 -23.77 3.61
CA PRO A 406 11.26 -24.09 2.19
C PRO A 406 10.29 -25.22 1.84
N ILE A 407 9.55 -25.06 0.74
CA ILE A 407 8.67 -26.09 0.18
C ILE A 407 9.41 -26.78 -0.97
N ALA A 408 9.38 -28.11 -1.02
CA ALA A 408 10.03 -28.88 -2.08
C ALA A 408 9.52 -28.42 -3.46
N ASP A 409 10.44 -28.26 -4.42
CA ASP A 409 10.19 -27.82 -5.80
C ASP A 409 9.58 -26.42 -5.97
N VAL A 410 9.43 -25.65 -4.89
CA VAL A 410 8.95 -24.26 -4.94
C VAL A 410 10.13 -23.32 -4.79
N ASN A 411 10.68 -22.88 -5.91
CA ASN A 411 11.82 -21.97 -5.96
C ASN A 411 11.82 -21.18 -7.27
N SER A 412 12.75 -20.22 -7.37
CA SER A 412 12.86 -19.34 -8.55
C SER A 412 13.23 -20.09 -9.84
N HIS A 413 13.85 -21.27 -9.77
CA HIS A 413 14.09 -22.12 -10.95
C HIS A 413 12.79 -22.77 -11.47
N ALA A 414 11.87 -23.14 -10.59
CA ALA A 414 10.54 -23.63 -10.99
C ALA A 414 9.76 -22.51 -11.70
N LEU A 415 9.80 -21.29 -11.16
CA LEU A 415 9.20 -20.12 -11.80
C LEU A 415 9.85 -19.80 -13.16
N ALA A 416 11.19 -19.85 -13.25
CA ALA A 416 11.90 -19.69 -14.52
C ALA A 416 11.48 -20.73 -15.56
N SER A 417 11.32 -21.98 -15.12
CA SER A 417 10.87 -23.08 -15.99
C SER A 417 9.45 -22.85 -16.50
N SER A 418 8.53 -22.38 -15.63
CA SER A 418 7.17 -22.02 -16.04
C SER A 418 7.16 -20.85 -17.03
N LEU A 419 7.92 -19.79 -16.74
CA LEU A 419 8.07 -18.64 -17.62
C LEU A 419 8.65 -19.02 -18.99
N HIS A 420 9.66 -19.89 -19.02
CA HIS A 420 10.26 -20.38 -20.26
C HIS A 420 9.28 -21.19 -21.11
N ARG A 421 8.36 -21.96 -20.49
CA ARG A 421 7.29 -22.64 -21.25
C ARG A 421 6.34 -21.64 -21.92
N LEU A 422 6.00 -20.55 -21.24
CA LEU A 422 5.09 -19.53 -21.76
C LEU A 422 5.75 -18.60 -22.77
N ALA A 423 7.05 -18.34 -22.63
CA ALA A 423 7.82 -17.46 -23.51
C ALA A 423 9.26 -17.99 -23.72
N PRO A 424 9.46 -19.01 -24.59
CA PRO A 424 10.75 -19.69 -24.76
C PRO A 424 11.90 -18.78 -25.19
N GLU A 425 11.60 -17.74 -25.98
CA GLU A 425 12.59 -16.79 -26.50
C GLU A 425 12.96 -15.70 -25.49
N ARG A 426 12.32 -15.66 -24.32
CA ARG A 426 12.58 -14.63 -23.31
C ARG A 426 13.83 -14.99 -22.50
N PRO A 427 14.82 -14.09 -22.39
CA PRO A 427 15.92 -14.29 -21.46
C PRO A 427 15.41 -14.30 -20.01
N VAL A 428 15.60 -15.44 -19.33
CA VAL A 428 15.29 -15.62 -17.92
C VAL A 428 16.55 -16.10 -17.22
N LEU A 429 16.98 -15.37 -16.21
CA LEU A 429 18.16 -15.67 -15.41
C LEU A 429 17.73 -15.85 -13.95
N VAL A 430 18.35 -16.79 -13.25
CA VAL A 430 18.08 -17.05 -11.84
C VAL A 430 19.36 -16.83 -11.07
N ALA A 431 19.30 -16.04 -10.01
CA ALA A 431 20.41 -15.82 -9.09
C ALA A 431 20.24 -16.68 -7.84
N ASP A 432 21.34 -17.17 -7.28
CA ASP A 432 21.39 -17.90 -6.01
C ASP A 432 21.52 -16.94 -4.81
N SER A 433 21.86 -15.66 -5.04
CA SER A 433 22.00 -14.64 -4.01
C SER A 433 21.67 -13.23 -4.54
N LEU A 434 21.49 -12.26 -3.63
CA LEU A 434 21.30 -10.85 -4.03
C LEU A 434 22.60 -10.23 -4.59
N GLU A 435 23.75 -10.71 -4.14
CA GLU A 435 25.05 -10.33 -4.67
C GLU A 435 25.16 -10.76 -6.15
N GLU A 436 24.87 -12.02 -6.44
CA GLU A 436 24.85 -12.52 -7.82
C GLU A 436 23.78 -11.82 -8.66
N LEU A 437 22.59 -11.58 -8.10
CA LEU A 437 21.53 -10.83 -8.77
C LEU A 437 22.01 -9.45 -9.21
N THR A 438 22.78 -8.76 -8.36
CA THR A 438 23.37 -7.46 -8.66
C THR A 438 24.33 -7.56 -9.83
N VAL A 439 25.20 -8.57 -9.85
CA VAL A 439 26.13 -8.84 -10.97
C VAL A 439 25.36 -9.11 -12.27
N LEU A 440 24.34 -9.96 -12.24
CA LEU A 440 23.52 -10.25 -13.42
C LEU A 440 22.82 -9.00 -13.96
N VAL A 441 22.33 -8.12 -13.08
CA VAL A 441 21.78 -6.82 -13.52
C VAL A 441 22.85 -6.01 -14.21
N GLN A 442 24.07 -5.92 -13.67
CA GLN A 442 25.17 -5.16 -14.27
C GLN A 442 25.54 -5.71 -15.67
N GLU A 443 25.61 -7.03 -15.82
CA GLU A 443 26.05 -7.70 -17.05
C GLU A 443 24.99 -7.69 -18.16
N HIS A 444 23.71 -7.84 -17.80
CA HIS A 444 22.65 -8.04 -18.79
C HIS A 444 21.82 -6.79 -19.08
N SER A 445 21.87 -5.76 -18.23
CA SER A 445 21.19 -4.49 -18.48
C SER A 445 21.98 -3.59 -19.43
N ARG A 446 21.30 -2.73 -20.16
CA ARG A 446 21.86 -1.82 -21.16
C ARG A 446 21.48 -0.38 -20.82
N PRO A 447 22.24 0.63 -21.29
CA PRO A 447 21.76 2.00 -21.30
C PRO A 447 20.36 2.09 -21.93
N ASP A 448 19.54 2.98 -21.39
CA ASP A 448 18.12 3.20 -21.68
C ASP A 448 17.14 2.10 -21.25
N ASP A 449 17.62 1.07 -20.53
CA ASP A 449 16.74 0.13 -19.83
C ASP A 449 15.98 0.81 -18.68
N LEU A 450 14.73 0.40 -18.51
CA LEU A 450 14.04 0.43 -17.23
C LEU A 450 14.35 -0.89 -16.51
N VAL A 451 15.09 -0.80 -15.41
CA VAL A 451 15.31 -1.92 -14.48
C VAL A 451 14.31 -1.77 -13.34
N LEU A 452 13.32 -2.63 -13.34
CA LEU A 452 12.22 -2.62 -12.39
C LEU A 452 12.43 -3.73 -11.35
N ALA A 453 12.83 -3.35 -10.15
CA ALA A 453 12.93 -4.23 -8.99
C ALA A 453 11.55 -4.41 -8.35
N MET A 454 11.10 -5.65 -8.23
CA MET A 454 9.74 -5.99 -7.80
C MET A 454 9.75 -7.04 -6.70
N GLY A 455 9.10 -6.74 -5.59
CA GLY A 455 8.87 -7.68 -4.49
C GLY A 455 8.73 -7.00 -3.13
N ALA A 456 8.13 -7.74 -2.19
CA ALA A 456 7.92 -7.26 -0.81
C ALA A 456 9.09 -7.55 0.14
N GLY A 457 10.12 -8.26 -0.33
CA GLY A 457 11.32 -8.62 0.44
C GLY A 457 12.42 -7.55 0.41
N ASP A 458 13.66 -8.01 0.33
CA ASP A 458 14.89 -7.20 0.39
C ASP A 458 15.49 -6.85 -0.98
N VAL A 459 14.78 -7.18 -2.08
CA VAL A 459 15.16 -6.79 -3.45
C VAL A 459 15.24 -5.26 -3.65
N ASN A 460 14.57 -4.47 -2.81
CA ASN A 460 14.68 -3.01 -2.81
C ASN A 460 16.12 -2.51 -2.55
N SER A 461 16.97 -3.34 -1.93
CA SER A 461 18.39 -3.05 -1.69
C SER A 461 19.23 -3.02 -2.97
N LEU A 462 18.67 -3.43 -4.11
CA LEU A 462 19.36 -3.41 -5.41
C LEU A 462 19.90 -2.02 -5.74
N TRP A 463 19.12 -0.96 -5.50
CA TRP A 463 19.57 0.41 -5.77
C TRP A 463 20.83 0.77 -4.98
N SER A 464 20.85 0.53 -3.67
CA SER A 464 22.02 0.80 -2.83
C SER A 464 23.23 -0.01 -3.28
N ARG A 465 23.04 -1.29 -3.62
CA ARG A 465 24.12 -2.19 -4.09
C ARG A 465 24.75 -1.67 -5.39
N LEU A 466 23.93 -1.23 -6.34
CA LEU A 466 24.40 -0.65 -7.61
C LEU A 466 25.09 0.71 -7.42
N ALA A 467 24.58 1.55 -6.51
CA ALA A 467 25.12 2.87 -6.23
C ALA A 467 26.51 2.78 -5.56
N ASP A 468 26.69 1.87 -4.61
CA ASP A 468 27.96 1.69 -3.90
C ASP A 468 29.08 1.22 -4.83
N ASP A 469 28.81 0.29 -5.75
CA ASP A 469 29.76 -0.19 -6.77
C ASP A 469 30.21 0.90 -7.76
N SER A 470 29.34 1.89 -8.02
CA SER A 470 29.71 3.02 -8.87
C SER A 470 30.78 3.92 -8.23
N SER A 471 30.83 3.96 -6.90
CA SER A 471 31.80 4.74 -6.13
C SER A 471 33.16 4.06 -6.04
N SER A 472 33.20 2.72 -6.02
CA SER A 472 34.43 1.92 -5.98
C SER A 472 35.15 1.88 -7.34
N SER A 473 34.42 1.91 -8.47
CA SER A 473 35.05 1.98 -9.81
C SER A 473 35.70 3.34 -10.12
N LYS A 474 35.24 4.45 -9.49
CA LYS A 474 35.89 5.76 -9.62
C LYS A 474 37.22 5.86 -8.86
N ALA A 475 37.50 4.94 -7.92
CA ALA A 475 38.76 4.92 -7.19
C ALA A 475 39.91 4.21 -7.94
N SER A 476 39.63 3.41 -8.98
CA SER A 476 40.66 2.68 -9.74
C SER A 476 41.21 3.43 -10.96
N CYS A 477 40.62 4.55 -11.37
CA CYS A 477 41.15 5.43 -12.41
C CYS A 477 42.02 6.56 -11.82
N ARG A 478 43.22 6.21 -11.32
CA ARG A 478 44.31 7.19 -11.14
C ARG A 478 45.51 6.81 -12.02
N SER A 479 45.65 7.60 -13.09
CA SER A 479 46.84 7.93 -13.91
C SER A 479 47.71 6.79 -14.49
N PRO A 480 47.91 6.75 -15.83
CA PRO A 480 49.11 6.15 -16.40
C PRO A 480 50.30 7.07 -16.09
N LEU A 481 51.29 6.54 -15.38
CA LEU A 481 52.59 7.17 -15.21
C LEU A 481 53.26 7.31 -16.59
N ALA A 482 53.60 8.55 -16.92
CA ALA A 482 54.48 8.89 -18.03
C ALA A 482 55.90 8.40 -17.75
N ALA A 483 56.56 7.88 -18.79
CA ALA A 483 58.00 7.85 -18.94
C ALA A 483 58.34 8.34 -20.35
#